data_AF-A0A652JVA1-F1
#
_entry.id   AF-A0A652JVA1-F1
#
_cell.length_a   1.000
_cell.length_b   1.000
_cell.length_c   1.000
_cell.angle_alpha   90.00
_cell.angle_beta   90.00
_cell.angle_gamma   90.00
#
_symmetry.space_group_name_H-M   'P 1'
#
loop_
_entity.id
_entity.type
_entity.pdbx_description
1 polymer ?
#
loop_
_entity_poly.entity_id
_entity_poly.type
_entity_poly.pdbx_seq_one_letter_code
_entity_poly.pdbx_strand_id
1 'polypeptide(L)'
;MSTGTTPGPATAANTAAADDERVRRWRLVLGGGAADGTGRALTGTDAAMDGALTALYGAKGQGERTGRERAAGLGASAPSVARWLGDIRTYFPRSVVQVMQRDAIDRLGLATLLLEPEMLEAVEADVHLVGTLLSLHKAMPETTRETARAVVRKVVDDLEKRLAARTRATLTGALDRSARISRPRHRDIDWDRTIRANLGNYLPDHRTVVPERLIGHGRASRAIRKEVVLCVDQSGSMAASVVHASVFGAVLASMRSIATRLVVFDTAVVDLTDRLDDPVDVLFGTQLGGGTDINRALAHCQSKITRPADTVVVLISDLYEGGIRDEMLKRVAAMKASGVQFIALLALSDEGAPAYDRDHAAALAALGAPAFACTPDLFPEIMAAALEKRPLPIPAA
;
A
#
# COMPACT_ATOMS: atom_id res chain seq x y z
N MET A 1 15.14 33.97 51.81
CA MET A 1 15.33 34.50 50.44
C MET A 1 14.70 33.52 49.48
N SER A 2 13.55 33.86 48.89
CA SER A 2 13.06 33.22 47.67
C SER A 2 12.36 34.31 46.88
N THR A 3 13.05 34.79 45.84
CA THR A 3 12.61 35.89 44.98
C THR A 3 11.59 35.37 43.99
N GLY A 4 10.31 35.67 44.23
CA GLY A 4 9.25 35.48 43.25
C GLY A 4 9.37 36.52 42.14
N THR A 5 9.87 36.09 40.98
CA THR A 5 9.87 36.89 39.76
C THR A 5 8.43 36.98 39.23
N THR A 6 7.79 38.12 39.38
CA THR A 6 6.49 38.41 38.75
C THR A 6 6.67 38.52 37.23
N PRO A 7 5.93 37.77 36.40
CA PRO A 7 6.05 37.88 34.94
C PRO A 7 5.64 39.28 34.46
N GLY A 8 6.36 39.84 33.50
CA GLY A 8 6.01 41.12 32.88
C GLY A 8 4.69 41.05 32.11
N PRO A 9 4.05 42.21 31.82
CA PRO A 9 2.71 42.28 31.22
C PRO A 9 2.61 41.60 29.85
N ALA A 10 3.69 41.59 29.06
CA ALA A 10 3.76 40.89 27.79
C ALA A 10 3.78 39.35 27.94
N THR A 11 4.38 38.84 29.02
CA THR A 11 4.46 37.41 29.31
C THR A 11 3.10 36.88 29.79
N ALA A 12 2.40 37.64 30.63
CA ALA A 12 1.06 37.30 31.11
C ALA A 12 0.00 37.28 30.00
N ALA A 13 0.06 38.22 29.05
CA ALA A 13 -0.84 38.24 27.89
C ALA A 13 -0.64 37.03 26.97
N ASN A 14 0.60 36.57 26.81
CA ASN A 14 0.92 35.41 25.98
C ASN A 14 0.48 34.08 26.63
N THR A 15 0.56 33.99 27.97
CA THR A 15 0.04 32.84 28.73
C THR A 15 -1.48 32.78 28.68
N ALA A 16 -2.17 33.91 28.80
CA ALA A 16 -3.63 33.97 28.70
C ALA A 16 -4.13 33.58 27.29
N ALA A 17 -3.43 34.00 26.23
CA ALA A 17 -3.76 33.59 24.86
C ALA A 17 -3.51 32.09 24.59
N ALA A 18 -2.44 31.52 25.16
CA ALA A 18 -2.16 30.09 25.08
C ALA A 18 -3.15 29.24 25.89
N ASP A 19 -3.60 29.75 27.04
CA ASP A 19 -4.66 29.15 27.86
C ASP A 19 -6.00 29.19 27.13
N ASP A 20 -6.31 30.30 26.49
CA ASP A 20 -7.53 30.46 25.68
C ASP A 20 -7.53 29.48 24.50
N GLU A 21 -6.47 29.43 23.69
CA GLU A 21 -6.36 28.48 22.57
C GLU A 21 -6.41 27.02 23.03
N ARG A 22 -5.88 26.70 24.21
CA ARG A 22 -5.99 25.36 24.80
C ARG A 22 -7.46 25.04 25.14
N VAL A 23 -8.18 25.96 25.79
CA VAL A 23 -9.60 25.77 26.13
C VAL A 23 -10.46 25.67 24.87
N ARG A 24 -10.15 26.44 23.82
CA ARG A 24 -10.78 26.33 22.50
C ARG A 24 -10.68 24.91 21.92
N ARG A 25 -9.46 24.36 21.91
CA ARG A 25 -9.21 23.00 21.39
C ARG A 25 -9.93 21.93 22.21
N TRP A 26 -9.90 22.05 23.54
CA TRP A 26 -10.65 21.13 24.40
C TRP A 26 -12.14 21.20 24.15
N ARG A 27 -12.71 22.39 23.93
CA ARG A 27 -14.13 22.52 23.62
C ARG A 27 -14.50 21.86 22.28
N LEU A 28 -13.63 21.92 21.27
CA LEU A 28 -13.84 21.21 20.00
C LEU A 28 -13.70 19.68 20.14
N VAL A 29 -12.78 19.21 20.98
CA VAL A 29 -12.53 17.77 21.19
C VAL A 29 -13.64 17.12 22.03
N LEU A 30 -14.13 17.80 23.06
CA LEU A 30 -15.12 17.25 23.98
C LEU A 30 -16.53 17.22 23.38
N GLY A 31 -16.78 17.99 22.31
CA GLY A 31 -18.11 18.17 21.74
C GLY A 31 -19.01 19.00 22.65
N GLY A 32 -19.98 19.70 22.08
CA GLY A 32 -20.83 20.60 22.86
C GLY A 32 -21.87 19.94 23.75
N GLY A 33 -22.29 20.65 24.80
CA GLY A 33 -23.45 20.29 25.62
C GLY A 33 -23.21 20.42 27.11
N ALA A 34 -24.09 19.80 27.90
CA ALA A 34 -24.06 19.89 29.37
C ALA A 34 -22.80 19.27 30.02
N ALA A 35 -22.00 18.52 29.26
CA ALA A 35 -20.83 17.79 29.76
C ALA A 35 -19.47 18.38 29.32
N ASP A 36 -19.46 19.50 28.56
CA ASP A 36 -18.19 20.04 28.04
C ASP A 36 -17.31 20.68 29.14
N GLY A 37 -17.92 21.22 30.20
CA GLY A 37 -17.23 21.80 31.35
C GLY A 37 -16.32 22.99 31.04
N THR A 38 -16.32 23.52 29.81
CA THR A 38 -15.36 24.55 29.34
C THR A 38 -15.91 25.97 29.40
N GLY A 39 -17.24 26.13 29.44
CA GLY A 39 -17.90 27.44 29.49
C GLY A 39 -17.69 28.33 28.26
N ARG A 40 -17.10 27.81 27.18
CA ARG A 40 -16.75 28.58 25.98
C ARG A 40 -17.78 28.37 24.86
N ALA A 41 -18.37 29.46 24.39
CA ALA A 41 -19.17 29.46 23.17
C ALA A 41 -18.26 29.54 21.93
N LEU A 42 -18.40 28.58 21.01
CA LEU A 42 -17.74 28.62 19.72
C LEU A 42 -18.53 29.54 18.77
N THR A 43 -17.84 30.34 17.96
CA THR A 43 -18.44 31.27 16.99
C THR A 43 -17.71 31.21 15.66
N GLY A 44 -18.35 31.69 14.58
CA GLY A 44 -17.76 31.74 13.24
C GLY A 44 -17.30 30.37 12.73
N THR A 45 -16.04 30.30 12.26
CA THR A 45 -15.42 29.07 11.73
C THR A 45 -15.44 27.92 12.73
N ASP A 46 -15.29 28.21 14.03
CA ASP A 46 -15.24 27.17 15.07
C ASP A 46 -16.58 26.51 15.29
N ALA A 47 -17.68 27.27 15.16
CA ALA A 47 -19.03 26.71 15.24
C ALA A 47 -19.34 25.82 14.03
N ALA A 48 -18.83 26.18 12.84
CA ALA A 48 -18.96 25.36 11.65
C ALA A 48 -18.15 24.05 11.76
N MET A 49 -16.92 24.13 12.30
CA MET A 49 -16.10 22.95 12.61
C MET A 49 -16.76 22.02 13.64
N ASP A 50 -17.29 22.57 14.74
CA ASP A 50 -18.01 21.80 15.78
C ASP A 50 -19.26 21.13 15.20
N GLY A 51 -20.00 21.83 14.33
CA GLY A 51 -21.15 21.28 13.62
C GLY A 51 -20.77 20.10 12.71
N ALA A 52 -19.67 20.22 11.96
CA ALA A 52 -19.18 19.14 11.12
C ALA A 52 -18.69 17.93 11.92
N LEU A 53 -18.01 18.15 13.05
CA LEU A 53 -17.57 17.08 13.96
C LEU A 53 -18.77 16.41 14.66
N THR A 54 -19.75 17.19 15.10
CA THR A 54 -20.97 16.69 15.75
C THR A 54 -21.82 15.84 14.80
N ALA A 55 -21.90 16.21 13.52
CA ALA A 55 -22.61 15.41 12.52
C ALA A 55 -22.00 14.01 12.34
N LEU A 56 -20.67 13.88 12.44
CA LEU A 56 -19.96 12.61 12.29
C LEU A 56 -19.92 11.80 13.60
N TYR A 57 -19.59 12.45 14.73
CA TYR A 57 -19.28 11.78 16.00
C TYR A 57 -20.39 11.89 17.06
N GLY A 58 -21.33 12.83 16.91
CA GLY A 58 -22.40 13.10 17.88
C GLY A 58 -23.53 12.06 17.88
N ALA A 59 -23.63 11.22 16.86
CA ALA A 59 -24.71 10.24 16.70
C ALA A 59 -24.72 9.11 17.76
N LYS A 60 -23.67 8.97 18.58
CA LYS A 60 -23.60 7.97 19.67
C LYS A 60 -23.91 8.52 21.07
N GLY A 61 -24.24 9.81 21.22
CA GLY A 61 -24.33 10.47 22.52
C GLY A 61 -25.74 10.67 23.12
N GLN A 62 -26.83 10.51 22.36
CA GLN A 62 -28.19 10.72 22.87
C GLN A 62 -28.99 9.43 22.91
N GLY A 63 -28.55 8.52 23.78
CA GLY A 63 -29.38 7.43 24.27
C GLY A 63 -30.38 7.93 25.31
N GLU A 64 -31.36 8.74 24.91
CA GLU A 64 -32.61 8.84 25.65
C GLU A 64 -33.74 8.12 24.91
N ARG A 65 -34.26 7.14 25.64
CA ARG A 65 -35.28 6.17 25.28
C ARG A 65 -36.58 6.88 24.90
N THR A 66 -36.90 6.95 23.61
CA THR A 66 -38.30 6.86 23.16
C THR A 66 -38.38 5.99 21.93
N GLY A 67 -38.96 4.80 22.10
CA GLY A 67 -39.11 3.81 21.06
C GLY A 67 -39.88 4.35 19.86
N ARG A 68 -39.24 4.28 18.70
CA ARG A 68 -39.86 3.81 17.46
C ARG A 68 -38.72 3.43 16.52
N GLU A 69 -38.58 2.14 16.29
CA GLU A 69 -37.83 1.59 15.18
C GLU A 69 -38.32 2.28 13.89
N ARG A 70 -37.58 3.29 13.45
CA ARG A 70 -37.61 3.75 12.08
C ARG A 70 -36.28 3.34 11.50
N ALA A 71 -36.30 2.21 10.79
CA ALA A 71 -35.39 1.98 9.69
C ALA A 71 -35.51 3.21 8.76
N ALA A 72 -34.63 4.18 8.96
CA ALA A 72 -34.56 5.38 8.15
C ALA A 72 -33.93 4.96 6.83
N GLY A 73 -34.77 4.77 5.81
CA GLY A 73 -34.30 4.71 4.43
C GLY A 73 -33.48 5.96 4.12
N LEU A 74 -32.31 5.74 3.51
CA LEU A 74 -31.27 6.72 3.23
C LEU A 74 -31.65 7.82 2.20
N GLY A 75 -32.93 7.97 1.86
CA GLY A 75 -33.40 8.94 0.85
C GLY A 75 -33.33 10.41 1.29
N ALA A 76 -33.32 10.71 2.60
CA ALA A 76 -33.32 12.08 3.11
C ALA A 76 -31.93 12.61 3.52
N SER A 77 -30.89 11.77 3.47
CA SER A 77 -29.58 12.07 4.07
C SER A 77 -28.49 12.50 3.06
N ALA A 78 -28.62 12.13 1.78
CA ALA A 78 -27.57 12.38 0.78
C ALA A 78 -27.15 13.87 0.64
N PRO A 79 -28.07 14.87 0.58
CA PRO A 79 -27.67 16.28 0.45
C PRO A 79 -26.96 16.82 1.69
N SER A 80 -27.34 16.33 2.86
CA SER A 80 -26.74 16.73 4.14
C SER A 80 -25.32 16.20 4.29
N VAL A 81 -25.05 14.98 3.78
CA VAL A 81 -23.73 14.35 3.77
C VAL A 81 -22.84 15.01 2.72
N ALA A 82 -23.34 15.30 1.51
CA ALA A 82 -22.60 16.03 0.49
C ALA A 82 -22.12 17.39 0.97
N ARG A 83 -23.01 18.15 1.63
CA ARG A 83 -22.67 19.44 2.24
C ARG A 83 -21.62 19.26 3.35
N TRP A 84 -21.79 18.28 4.23
CA TRP A 84 -20.83 17.96 5.28
C TRP A 84 -19.43 17.62 4.72
N LEU A 85 -19.34 16.82 3.65
CA LEU A 85 -18.09 16.52 2.96
C LEU A 85 -17.43 17.76 2.36
N GLY A 86 -18.22 18.70 1.84
CA GLY A 86 -17.73 20.01 1.39
C GLY A 86 -17.20 20.88 2.55
N ASP A 87 -17.93 20.89 3.67
CA ASP A 87 -17.58 21.66 4.86
C ASP A 87 -16.27 21.16 5.47
N ILE A 88 -16.07 19.85 5.64
CA ILE A 88 -14.80 19.33 6.20
C ILE A 88 -13.58 19.70 5.35
N ARG A 89 -13.73 19.75 4.01
CA ARG A 89 -12.65 20.15 3.10
C ARG A 89 -12.29 21.64 3.22
N THR A 90 -13.24 22.45 3.64
CA THR A 90 -13.03 23.90 3.83
C THR A 90 -12.27 24.17 5.12
N TYR A 91 -12.52 23.36 6.17
CA TYR A 91 -12.03 23.67 7.51
C TYR A 91 -10.84 22.82 7.96
N PHE A 92 -10.60 21.65 7.38
CA PHE A 92 -9.55 20.73 7.83
C PHE A 92 -8.45 20.51 6.77
N PRO A 93 -7.18 20.31 7.19
CA PRO A 93 -6.12 19.88 6.29
C PRO A 93 -6.44 18.55 5.61
N ARG A 94 -5.93 18.37 4.39
CA ARG A 94 -6.14 17.19 3.54
C ARG A 94 -5.97 15.85 4.27
N SER A 95 -4.90 15.70 5.04
CA SER A 95 -4.63 14.47 5.81
C SER A 95 -5.68 14.17 6.89
N VAL A 96 -6.29 15.20 7.48
CA VAL A 96 -7.33 15.03 8.51
C VAL A 96 -8.67 14.71 7.85
N VAL A 97 -8.96 15.34 6.71
CA VAL A 97 -10.17 15.07 5.91
C VAL A 97 -10.24 13.60 5.50
N GLN A 98 -9.13 13.03 5.01
CA GLN A 98 -9.05 11.61 4.65
C GLN A 98 -9.43 10.68 5.82
N VAL A 99 -8.90 10.93 7.02
CA VAL A 99 -9.21 10.13 8.22
C VAL A 99 -10.67 10.26 8.62
N MET A 100 -11.22 11.48 8.59
CA MET A 100 -12.64 11.72 8.93
C MET A 100 -13.59 11.10 7.91
N GLN A 101 -13.26 11.17 6.62
CA GLN A 101 -14.03 10.55 5.55
C GLN A 101 -14.04 9.03 5.66
N ARG A 102 -12.87 8.42 5.92
CA ARG A 102 -12.76 6.99 6.20
C ARG A 102 -13.69 6.56 7.34
N ASP A 103 -13.61 7.23 8.49
CA ASP A 103 -14.45 6.88 9.65
C ASP A 103 -15.94 7.05 9.34
N ALA A 104 -16.30 8.05 8.51
CA ALA A 104 -17.67 8.25 8.06
C ALA A 104 -18.17 7.12 7.14
N ILE A 105 -17.35 6.68 6.18
CA ILE A 105 -17.70 5.57 5.28
C ILE A 105 -17.93 4.29 6.09
N ASP A 106 -17.01 3.96 6.99
CA ASP A 106 -17.05 2.75 7.81
C ASP A 106 -18.21 2.77 8.83
N ARG A 107 -18.44 3.90 9.51
CA ARG A 107 -19.42 3.98 10.62
C ARG A 107 -20.83 4.33 10.17
N LEU A 108 -20.99 5.18 9.17
CA LEU A 108 -22.29 5.68 8.74
C LEU A 108 -22.83 4.90 7.54
N GLY A 109 -22.12 3.87 7.06
CA GLY A 109 -22.56 3.04 5.93
C GLY A 109 -22.69 3.84 4.64
N LEU A 110 -21.88 4.91 4.48
CA LEU A 110 -21.95 5.81 3.33
C LEU A 110 -21.48 5.16 2.03
N ALA A 111 -20.97 3.92 2.09
CA ALA A 111 -20.66 3.10 0.93
C ALA A 111 -21.80 3.10 -0.10
N THR A 112 -23.06 2.97 0.32
CA THR A 112 -24.21 2.99 -0.62
C THR A 112 -24.45 4.37 -1.24
N LEU A 113 -24.07 5.46 -0.57
CA LEU A 113 -24.20 6.82 -1.11
C LEU A 113 -23.08 7.16 -2.11
N LEU A 114 -21.98 6.41 -2.13
CA LEU A 114 -20.95 6.50 -3.17
C LEU A 114 -21.44 6.00 -4.55
N LEU A 115 -22.66 5.44 -4.61
CA LEU A 115 -23.32 5.10 -5.88
C LEU A 115 -23.84 6.35 -6.61
N GLU A 116 -23.97 7.48 -5.92
CA GLU A 116 -24.41 8.75 -6.49
C GLU A 116 -23.21 9.52 -7.06
N PRO A 117 -23.21 9.94 -8.34
CA PRO A 117 -22.08 10.64 -8.97
C PRO A 117 -21.65 11.92 -8.24
N GLU A 118 -22.62 12.68 -7.74
CA GLU A 118 -22.41 13.94 -7.00
C GLU A 118 -21.59 13.72 -5.71
N MET A 119 -21.80 12.56 -5.06
CA MET A 119 -21.06 12.17 -3.86
C MET A 119 -19.63 11.76 -4.18
N LEU A 120 -19.41 11.03 -5.28
CA LEU A 120 -18.08 10.63 -5.75
C LEU A 120 -17.17 11.81 -6.05
N GLU A 121 -17.72 12.89 -6.60
CA GLU A 121 -16.97 14.12 -6.88
C GLU A 121 -16.61 14.91 -5.62
N ALA A 122 -17.41 14.79 -4.57
CA ALA A 122 -17.21 15.49 -3.31
C ALA A 122 -16.18 14.81 -2.40
N VAL A 123 -16.03 13.48 -2.49
CA VAL A 123 -15.10 12.70 -1.66
C VAL A 123 -13.66 12.86 -2.16
N GLU A 124 -12.72 12.90 -1.21
CA GLU A 124 -11.32 12.95 -1.58
C GLU A 124 -10.85 11.57 -2.06
N ALA A 125 -10.23 11.54 -3.23
CA ALA A 125 -9.76 10.29 -3.81
C ALA A 125 -8.52 9.78 -3.05
N ASP A 126 -8.67 8.66 -2.34
CA ASP A 126 -7.60 7.93 -1.67
C ASP A 126 -7.68 6.42 -1.97
N VAL A 127 -6.68 5.67 -1.51
CA VAL A 127 -6.57 4.21 -1.76
C VAL A 127 -7.72 3.43 -1.11
N HIS A 128 -8.23 3.90 0.02
CA HIS A 128 -9.30 3.24 0.77
C HIS A 128 -10.65 3.40 0.05
N LEU A 129 -10.92 4.58 -0.50
CA LEU A 129 -12.06 4.83 -1.38
C LEU A 129 -12.03 3.89 -2.59
N VAL A 130 -10.87 3.71 -3.22
CA VAL A 130 -10.73 2.76 -4.34
C VAL A 130 -11.15 1.35 -3.90
N GLY A 131 -10.67 0.87 -2.75
CA GLY A 131 -11.08 -0.42 -2.20
C GLY A 131 -12.60 -0.53 -1.98
N THR A 132 -13.20 0.54 -1.45
CA THR A 132 -14.67 0.62 -1.25
C THR A 132 -15.41 0.56 -2.58
N LEU A 133 -15.00 1.33 -3.59
CA LEU A 133 -15.62 1.34 -4.91
C LEU A 133 -15.51 -0.02 -5.62
N LEU A 134 -14.37 -0.69 -5.48
CA LEU A 134 -14.18 -2.03 -6.04
C LEU A 134 -15.10 -3.07 -5.36
N SER A 135 -15.32 -2.95 -4.05
CA SER A 135 -16.26 -3.84 -3.33
C SER A 135 -17.71 -3.65 -3.80
N LEU A 136 -18.08 -2.43 -4.21
CA LEU A 136 -19.42 -2.07 -4.68
C LEU A 136 -19.60 -2.26 -6.20
N HIS A 137 -18.57 -2.68 -6.93
CA HIS A 137 -18.55 -2.71 -8.38
C HIS A 137 -19.71 -3.48 -9.04
N LYS A 138 -20.15 -4.58 -8.42
CA LYS A 138 -21.28 -5.39 -8.92
C LYS A 138 -22.65 -4.71 -8.73
N ALA A 139 -22.76 -3.80 -7.75
CA ALA A 139 -24.00 -3.10 -7.42
C ALA A 139 -24.12 -1.72 -8.11
N MET A 140 -23.04 -1.24 -8.75
CA MET A 140 -23.01 0.07 -9.41
C MET A 140 -23.77 0.08 -10.75
N PRO A 141 -24.67 1.07 -10.98
CA PRO A 141 -25.19 1.38 -12.31
C PRO A 141 -24.08 1.75 -13.30
N GLU A 142 -24.30 1.56 -14.60
CA GLU A 142 -23.28 1.79 -15.64
C GLU A 142 -22.78 3.24 -15.67
N THR A 143 -23.67 4.22 -15.48
CA THR A 143 -23.32 5.65 -15.42
C THR A 143 -22.41 5.98 -14.24
N THR A 144 -22.65 5.37 -13.08
CA THR A 144 -21.80 5.53 -11.89
C THR A 144 -20.46 4.84 -12.06
N ARG A 145 -20.41 3.72 -12.80
CA ARG A 145 -19.17 2.99 -13.06
C ARG A 145 -18.14 3.84 -13.78
N GLU A 146 -18.55 4.65 -14.75
CA GLU A 146 -17.63 5.56 -15.46
C GLU A 146 -17.05 6.62 -14.51
N THR A 147 -17.89 7.25 -13.66
CA THR A 147 -17.44 8.21 -12.66
C THR A 147 -16.49 7.56 -11.64
N ALA A 148 -16.83 6.37 -11.15
CA ALA A 148 -15.95 5.59 -10.26
C ALA A 148 -14.61 5.28 -10.92
N ARG A 149 -14.60 4.88 -12.20
CA ARG A 149 -13.35 4.65 -12.95
C ARG A 149 -12.52 5.92 -13.09
N ALA A 150 -13.13 7.07 -13.30
CA ALA A 150 -12.41 8.35 -13.36
C ALA A 150 -11.76 8.71 -12.01
N VAL A 151 -12.48 8.49 -10.90
CA VAL A 151 -11.95 8.70 -9.54
C VAL A 151 -10.78 7.74 -9.25
N VAL A 152 -10.94 6.45 -9.55
CA VAL A 152 -9.88 5.44 -9.38
C VAL A 152 -8.67 5.79 -10.23
N ARG A 153 -8.86 6.20 -11.48
CA ARG A 153 -7.78 6.62 -12.38
C ARG A 153 -6.97 7.77 -11.79
N LYS A 154 -7.62 8.77 -11.20
CA LYS A 154 -6.92 9.88 -10.54
C LYS A 154 -5.98 9.39 -9.42
N VAL A 155 -6.44 8.46 -8.58
CA VAL A 155 -5.61 7.89 -7.51
C VAL A 155 -4.46 7.07 -8.08
N VAL A 156 -4.75 6.22 -9.06
CA VAL A 156 -3.76 5.37 -9.73
C VAL A 156 -2.68 6.22 -10.41
N ASP A 157 -3.05 7.27 -11.14
CA ASP A 157 -2.13 8.18 -11.83
C ASP A 157 -1.21 8.90 -10.83
N ASP A 158 -1.75 9.35 -9.70
CA ASP A 158 -0.98 10.02 -8.66
C ASP A 158 0.00 9.04 -7.96
N LEU A 159 -0.44 7.81 -7.69
CA LEU A 159 0.44 6.75 -7.18
C LEU A 159 1.52 6.36 -8.19
N GLU A 160 1.18 6.21 -9.47
CA GLU A 160 2.14 5.89 -10.50
C GLU A 160 3.21 6.98 -10.62
N LYS A 161 2.81 8.26 -10.67
CA LYS A 161 3.77 9.39 -10.71
C LYS A 161 4.74 9.35 -9.54
N ARG A 162 4.27 9.03 -8.34
CA ARG A 162 5.10 8.95 -7.12
C ARG A 162 6.04 7.74 -7.14
N LEU A 163 5.53 6.57 -7.51
CA LEU A 163 6.24 5.30 -7.30
C LEU A 163 7.07 4.86 -8.52
N ALA A 164 6.65 5.20 -9.73
CA ALA A 164 7.20 4.59 -10.94
C ALA A 164 8.65 5.00 -11.22
N ALA A 165 9.01 6.28 -11.03
CA ALA A 165 10.36 6.77 -11.28
C ALA A 165 11.39 6.06 -10.39
N ARG A 166 11.12 5.99 -9.07
CA ARG A 166 11.97 5.29 -8.11
C ARG A 166 12.04 3.80 -8.42
N THR A 167 10.91 3.17 -8.68
CA THR A 167 10.83 1.74 -9.01
C THR A 167 11.68 1.39 -10.23
N ARG A 168 11.52 2.13 -11.34
CA ARG A 168 12.30 1.90 -12.56
C ARG A 168 13.79 2.11 -12.32
N ALA A 169 14.18 3.16 -11.59
CA ALA A 169 15.58 3.45 -11.30
C ALA A 169 16.24 2.34 -10.44
N THR A 170 15.61 1.97 -9.33
CA THR A 170 16.12 0.95 -8.39
C THR A 170 16.21 -0.42 -9.08
N LEU A 171 15.17 -0.84 -9.80
CA LEU A 171 15.14 -2.14 -10.46
C LEU A 171 16.06 -2.21 -11.68
N THR A 172 16.16 -1.14 -12.48
CA THR A 172 17.13 -1.11 -13.60
C THR A 172 18.55 -1.28 -13.08
N GLY A 173 18.91 -0.56 -12.01
CA GLY A 173 20.23 -0.70 -11.38
C GLY A 173 20.47 -2.09 -10.77
N ALA A 174 19.43 -2.73 -10.24
CA ALA A 174 19.50 -4.11 -9.73
C ALA A 174 19.68 -5.14 -10.86
N LEU A 175 18.92 -5.00 -11.95
CA LEU A 175 19.02 -5.85 -13.13
C LEU A 175 20.40 -5.73 -13.78
N ASP A 176 20.92 -4.52 -13.95
CA ASP A 176 22.27 -4.26 -14.46
C ASP A 176 23.37 -4.86 -13.58
N ARG A 177 23.14 -4.97 -12.27
CA ARG A 177 24.05 -5.64 -11.33
C ARG A 177 23.95 -7.16 -11.41
N SER A 178 22.73 -7.69 -11.42
CA SER A 178 22.46 -9.14 -11.55
C SER A 178 22.95 -9.69 -12.90
N ALA A 179 22.97 -8.84 -13.93
CA ALA A 179 23.50 -9.14 -15.24
C ALA A 179 25.04 -9.28 -15.27
N ARG A 180 25.75 -8.91 -14.20
CA ARG A 180 27.22 -8.97 -14.18
C ARG A 180 27.70 -10.41 -14.06
N ILE A 181 28.74 -10.73 -14.82
CA ILE A 181 29.35 -12.06 -14.83
C ILE A 181 30.69 -11.96 -14.08
N SER A 182 30.86 -12.72 -13.00
CA SER A 182 32.11 -12.78 -12.21
C SER A 182 33.17 -13.74 -12.77
N ARG A 183 32.83 -14.49 -13.82
CA ARG A 183 33.78 -15.30 -14.62
C ARG A 183 33.55 -15.03 -16.12
N PRO A 184 33.83 -13.82 -16.60
CA PRO A 184 33.67 -13.50 -18.01
C PRO A 184 34.64 -14.30 -18.87
N ARG A 185 34.26 -14.57 -20.13
CA ARG A 185 35.24 -14.97 -21.15
C ARG A 185 36.18 -13.79 -21.41
N HIS A 186 37.41 -14.06 -21.84
CA HIS A 186 38.43 -13.02 -22.09
C HIS A 186 37.94 -11.81 -22.91
N ARG A 187 37.11 -12.06 -23.94
CA ARG A 187 36.53 -11.03 -24.81
C ARG A 187 35.45 -10.15 -24.17
N ASP A 188 34.90 -10.59 -23.05
CA ASP A 188 33.78 -9.95 -22.37
C ASP A 188 34.22 -9.27 -21.07
N ILE A 189 35.52 -9.20 -20.78
CA ILE A 189 36.07 -8.53 -19.58
C ILE A 189 35.90 -7.01 -19.71
N ASP A 190 35.29 -6.40 -18.70
CA ASP A 190 35.30 -4.97 -18.45
C ASP A 190 36.63 -4.62 -17.76
N TRP A 191 37.64 -4.28 -18.56
CA TRP A 191 39.01 -4.07 -18.08
C TRP A 191 39.13 -2.89 -17.11
N ASP A 192 38.47 -1.76 -17.39
CA ASP A 192 38.52 -0.59 -16.53
C ASP A 192 37.96 -0.90 -15.13
N ARG A 193 36.80 -1.56 -15.08
CA ARG A 193 36.18 -1.94 -13.80
C ARG A 193 36.94 -3.07 -13.10
N THR A 194 37.51 -4.02 -13.85
CA THR A 194 38.38 -5.08 -13.33
C THR A 194 39.64 -4.49 -12.71
N ILE A 195 40.29 -3.52 -13.36
CA ILE A 195 41.48 -2.84 -12.82
C ILE A 195 41.12 -2.14 -11.51
N ARG A 196 40.06 -1.32 -11.50
CA ARG A 196 39.62 -0.60 -10.29
C ARG A 196 39.32 -1.52 -9.11
N ALA A 197 38.68 -2.66 -9.36
CA ALA A 197 38.35 -3.64 -8.32
C ALA A 197 39.57 -4.38 -7.76
N ASN A 198 40.70 -4.39 -8.48
CA ASN A 198 41.92 -5.10 -8.09
C ASN A 198 43.09 -4.15 -7.83
N LEU A 199 42.87 -2.83 -7.71
CA LEU A 199 43.96 -1.86 -7.44
C LEU A 199 44.75 -2.18 -6.16
N GLY A 200 44.13 -2.85 -5.18
CA GLY A 200 44.81 -3.34 -3.98
C GLY A 200 45.85 -4.44 -4.25
N ASN A 201 45.80 -5.07 -5.42
CA ASN A 201 46.72 -6.13 -5.87
C ASN A 201 47.74 -5.60 -6.90
N TYR A 202 48.08 -4.32 -6.81
CA TYR A 202 49.12 -3.72 -7.64
C TYR A 202 50.51 -4.13 -7.16
N LEU A 203 51.33 -4.63 -8.09
CA LEU A 203 52.72 -5.00 -7.85
C LEU A 203 53.64 -3.89 -8.41
N PRO A 204 54.24 -3.04 -7.55
CA PRO A 204 55.06 -1.91 -7.98
C PRO A 204 56.26 -2.33 -8.83
N ASP A 205 56.93 -3.41 -8.44
CA ASP A 205 58.13 -3.94 -9.10
C ASP A 205 57.87 -4.37 -10.55
N HIS A 206 56.63 -4.79 -10.84
CA HIS A 206 56.20 -5.23 -12.16
C HIS A 206 55.30 -4.23 -12.88
N ARG A 207 55.00 -3.07 -12.25
CA ARG A 207 54.05 -2.07 -12.75
C ARG A 207 52.73 -2.69 -13.25
N THR A 208 52.25 -3.73 -12.58
CA THR A 208 51.13 -4.56 -13.06
C THR A 208 50.12 -4.79 -11.95
N VAL A 209 48.84 -4.76 -12.29
CA VAL A 209 47.73 -5.16 -11.40
C VAL A 209 47.41 -6.62 -11.66
N VAL A 210 47.47 -7.47 -10.63
CA VAL A 210 47.09 -8.88 -10.75
C VAL A 210 45.58 -9.01 -10.52
N PRO A 211 44.78 -9.40 -11.53
CA PRO A 211 43.34 -9.48 -11.40
C PRO A 211 42.93 -10.77 -10.68
N GLU A 212 42.56 -10.66 -9.41
CA GLU A 212 41.93 -11.74 -8.64
C GLU A 212 40.44 -11.85 -8.99
N ARG A 213 39.78 -10.71 -9.19
CA ARG A 213 38.35 -10.63 -9.52
C ARG A 213 38.14 -10.06 -10.91
N LEU A 214 37.77 -10.92 -11.87
CA LEU A 214 37.40 -10.50 -13.23
C LEU A 214 35.94 -10.07 -13.29
N ILE A 215 35.67 -8.90 -13.89
CA ILE A 215 34.31 -8.36 -14.06
C ILE A 215 33.99 -8.31 -15.54
N GLY A 216 32.87 -8.91 -15.95
CA GLY A 216 32.42 -8.93 -17.34
C GLY A 216 31.40 -7.85 -17.71
N HIS A 217 31.44 -7.40 -18.96
CA HIS A 217 30.30 -6.76 -19.62
C HIS A 217 29.14 -7.76 -19.75
N GLY A 218 27.99 -7.47 -19.13
CA GLY A 218 26.78 -8.31 -19.11
C GLY A 218 26.04 -8.42 -20.46
N ARG A 219 26.74 -8.49 -21.60
CA ARG A 219 26.09 -8.55 -22.92
C ARG A 219 25.25 -9.82 -23.11
N ALA A 220 25.65 -10.94 -22.50
CA ALA A 220 24.88 -12.20 -22.55
C ALA A 220 23.66 -12.23 -21.60
N SER A 221 23.64 -11.42 -20.54
CA SER A 221 22.56 -11.39 -19.55
C SER A 221 21.50 -10.33 -19.84
N ARG A 222 21.75 -9.38 -20.75
CA ARG A 222 20.70 -8.52 -21.34
C ARG A 222 19.60 -9.32 -22.04
N ALA A 223 19.85 -10.60 -22.38
CA ALA A 223 18.87 -11.51 -22.96
C ALA A 223 18.06 -12.31 -21.91
N ILE A 224 18.52 -12.39 -20.66
CA ILE A 224 17.82 -13.15 -19.61
C ILE A 224 16.81 -12.21 -18.96
N ARG A 225 15.59 -12.22 -19.51
CA ARG A 225 14.43 -11.63 -18.84
C ARG A 225 14.25 -12.31 -17.48
N LYS A 226 14.32 -11.52 -16.40
CA LYS A 226 13.89 -11.98 -15.09
C LYS A 226 12.37 -12.10 -15.10
N GLU A 227 11.84 -13.01 -14.31
CA GLU A 227 10.39 -13.21 -14.19
C GLU A 227 9.93 -12.75 -12.81
N VAL A 228 8.86 -11.97 -12.76
CA VAL A 228 8.21 -11.56 -11.51
C VAL A 228 6.76 -12.01 -11.56
N VAL A 229 6.36 -12.85 -10.61
CA VAL A 229 4.98 -13.26 -10.42
C VAL A 229 4.45 -12.59 -9.16
N LEU A 230 3.52 -11.65 -9.34
CA LEU A 230 2.76 -11.04 -8.26
C LEU A 230 1.51 -11.90 -8.04
N CYS A 231 1.40 -12.53 -6.87
CA CYS A 231 0.26 -13.33 -6.46
C CYS A 231 -0.47 -12.58 -5.34
N VAL A 232 -1.64 -12.02 -5.62
CA VAL A 232 -2.28 -11.01 -4.77
C VAL A 232 -3.64 -11.49 -4.29
N ASP A 233 -3.83 -11.48 -2.98
CA ASP A 233 -5.08 -11.79 -2.31
C ASP A 233 -6.09 -10.65 -2.47
N GLN A 234 -7.32 -10.99 -2.83
CA GLN A 234 -8.46 -10.08 -3.02
C GLN A 234 -9.45 -10.10 -1.85
N SER A 235 -9.07 -10.66 -0.70
CA SER A 235 -9.84 -10.51 0.51
C SER A 235 -10.07 -9.01 0.84
N GLY A 236 -11.18 -8.71 1.51
CA GLY A 236 -11.58 -7.33 1.78
C GLY A 236 -10.54 -6.53 2.58
N SER A 237 -9.78 -7.20 3.46
CA SER A 237 -8.65 -6.63 4.21
C SER A 237 -7.49 -6.20 3.30
N MET A 238 -7.39 -6.76 2.09
CA MET A 238 -6.27 -6.57 1.17
C MET A 238 -6.52 -5.52 0.09
N ALA A 239 -7.67 -4.82 0.11
CA ALA A 239 -8.04 -3.88 -0.94
C ALA A 239 -6.95 -2.82 -1.23
N ALA A 240 -6.34 -2.23 -0.19
CA ALA A 240 -5.24 -1.27 -0.37
C ALA A 240 -4.00 -1.92 -1.01
N SER A 241 -3.67 -3.13 -0.61
CA SER A 241 -2.56 -3.91 -1.17
C SER A 241 -2.79 -4.24 -2.64
N VAL A 242 -4.03 -4.53 -3.04
CA VAL A 242 -4.40 -4.78 -4.45
C VAL A 242 -4.16 -3.54 -5.30
N VAL A 243 -4.50 -2.34 -4.81
CA VAL A 243 -4.25 -1.06 -5.51
C VAL A 243 -2.76 -0.86 -5.77
N HIS A 244 -1.93 -0.95 -4.73
CA HIS A 244 -0.48 -0.80 -4.89
C HIS A 244 0.11 -1.89 -5.78
N ALA A 245 -0.31 -3.15 -5.63
CA ALA A 245 0.17 -4.26 -6.45
C ALA A 245 -0.19 -4.07 -7.94
N SER A 246 -1.34 -3.47 -8.24
CA SER A 246 -1.76 -3.17 -9.62
C SER A 246 -0.88 -2.09 -10.24
N VAL A 247 -0.59 -1.01 -9.50
CA VAL A 247 0.34 0.05 -9.93
C VAL A 247 1.75 -0.51 -10.14
N PHE A 248 2.29 -1.28 -9.17
CA PHE A 248 3.61 -1.89 -9.34
C PHE A 248 3.63 -2.91 -10.49
N GLY A 249 2.56 -3.69 -10.66
CA GLY A 249 2.40 -4.62 -11.77
C GLY A 249 2.55 -3.91 -13.12
N ALA A 250 1.85 -2.80 -13.32
CA ALA A 250 1.95 -2.01 -14.55
C ALA A 250 3.34 -1.39 -14.75
N VAL A 251 3.94 -0.84 -13.69
CA VAL A 251 5.31 -0.30 -13.75
C VAL A 251 6.31 -1.39 -14.14
N LEU A 252 6.20 -2.57 -13.54
CA LEU A 252 7.06 -3.72 -13.86
C LEU A 252 6.82 -4.22 -15.29
N ALA A 253 5.58 -4.32 -15.74
CA ALA A 253 5.22 -4.72 -17.10
C ALA A 253 5.79 -3.77 -18.17
N SER A 254 5.90 -2.47 -17.85
CA SER A 254 6.55 -1.48 -18.73
C SER A 254 8.06 -1.72 -18.92
N MET A 255 8.71 -2.55 -18.08
CA MET A 255 10.14 -2.83 -18.14
C MET A 255 10.45 -4.06 -19.01
N ARG A 256 11.07 -3.85 -20.19
CA ARG A 256 11.37 -4.95 -21.15
C ARG A 256 12.25 -6.08 -20.60
N SER A 257 13.01 -5.80 -19.55
CA SER A 257 13.93 -6.73 -18.88
C SER A 257 13.24 -7.62 -17.83
N ILE A 258 11.97 -7.37 -17.52
CA ILE A 258 11.15 -8.13 -16.58
C ILE A 258 9.93 -8.68 -17.33
N ALA A 259 9.72 -9.99 -17.23
CA ALA A 259 8.43 -10.59 -17.58
C ALA A 259 7.56 -10.60 -16.31
N THR A 260 6.54 -9.75 -16.29
CA THR A 260 5.64 -9.61 -15.14
C THR A 260 4.39 -10.44 -15.37
N ARG A 261 3.95 -11.15 -14.33
CA ARG A 261 2.67 -11.83 -14.27
C ARG A 261 1.93 -11.36 -13.04
N LEU A 262 0.63 -11.12 -13.17
CA LEU A 262 -0.22 -10.72 -12.07
C LEU A 262 -1.36 -11.73 -11.95
N VAL A 263 -1.28 -12.53 -10.91
CA VAL A 263 -2.30 -13.50 -10.53
C VAL A 263 -2.98 -12.93 -9.30
N VAL A 264 -4.29 -12.87 -9.36
CA VAL A 264 -5.11 -12.43 -8.25
C VAL A 264 -6.02 -13.56 -7.81
N PHE A 265 -6.29 -13.66 -6.52
CA PHE A 265 -7.03 -14.80 -6.00
C PHE A 265 -7.89 -14.47 -4.79
N ASP A 266 -8.94 -15.26 -4.66
CA ASP A 266 -9.83 -15.39 -3.51
C ASP A 266 -10.07 -16.91 -3.31
N THR A 267 -11.28 -17.41 -3.54
CA THR A 267 -11.61 -18.83 -3.78
C THR A 267 -11.33 -19.29 -5.20
N ALA A 268 -11.27 -18.36 -6.15
CA ALA A 268 -10.88 -18.59 -7.53
C ALA A 268 -9.52 -17.94 -7.82
N VAL A 269 -8.91 -18.36 -8.93
CA VAL A 269 -7.63 -17.79 -9.39
C VAL A 269 -7.85 -17.17 -10.75
N VAL A 270 -7.50 -15.89 -10.87
CA VAL A 270 -7.63 -15.12 -12.12
C VAL A 270 -6.25 -14.60 -12.51
N ASP A 271 -5.83 -14.89 -13.73
CA ASP A 271 -4.60 -14.34 -14.31
C ASP A 271 -4.96 -13.04 -15.05
N LEU A 272 -4.47 -11.91 -14.53
CA LEU A 272 -4.67 -10.57 -15.07
C LEU A 272 -3.43 -10.05 -15.83
N THR A 273 -2.50 -10.94 -16.19
CA THR A 273 -1.27 -10.57 -16.90
C THR A 273 -1.55 -9.77 -18.18
N ASP A 274 -2.60 -10.10 -18.92
CA ASP A 274 -2.98 -9.40 -20.17
C ASP A 274 -3.57 -8.00 -19.96
N ARG A 275 -3.86 -7.61 -18.71
CA ARG A 275 -4.43 -6.29 -18.35
C ARG A 275 -3.42 -5.36 -17.70
N LEU A 276 -2.16 -5.79 -17.57
CA LEU A 276 -1.11 -5.04 -16.87
C LEU A 276 -0.80 -3.66 -17.50
N ASP A 277 -1.24 -3.40 -18.73
CA ASP A 277 -1.04 -2.12 -19.40
C ASP A 277 -1.88 -0.97 -18.78
N ASP A 278 -3.03 -1.26 -18.15
CA ASP A 278 -3.86 -0.29 -17.43
C ASP A 278 -4.15 -0.80 -16.00
N PRO A 279 -3.55 -0.21 -14.94
CA PRO A 279 -3.84 -0.59 -13.57
C PRO A 279 -5.32 -0.44 -13.20
N VAL A 280 -6.06 0.47 -13.84
CA VAL A 280 -7.50 0.61 -13.61
C VAL A 280 -8.23 -0.63 -14.14
N ASP A 281 -7.88 -1.15 -15.31
CA ASP A 281 -8.48 -2.39 -15.86
C ASP A 281 -8.16 -3.62 -15.02
N VAL A 282 -6.98 -3.67 -14.41
CA VAL A 282 -6.61 -4.68 -13.41
C VAL A 282 -7.57 -4.59 -12.23
N LEU A 283 -7.70 -3.40 -11.64
CA LEU A 283 -8.52 -3.17 -10.45
C LEU A 283 -9.99 -3.52 -10.69
N PHE A 284 -10.58 -3.07 -11.79
CA PHE A 284 -11.97 -3.42 -12.14
C PHE A 284 -12.13 -4.88 -12.62
N GLY A 285 -11.04 -5.57 -12.94
CA GLY A 285 -10.99 -7.01 -13.15
C GLY A 285 -10.95 -7.83 -11.86
N THR A 286 -10.69 -7.19 -10.72
CA THR A 286 -10.67 -7.85 -9.40
C THR A 286 -12.07 -8.04 -8.83
N GLN A 287 -12.28 -9.12 -8.07
CA GLN A 287 -13.51 -9.31 -7.29
C GLN A 287 -13.13 -9.34 -5.81
N LEU A 288 -13.41 -8.25 -5.10
CA LEU A 288 -13.15 -8.20 -3.65
C LEU A 288 -14.23 -8.99 -2.89
N GLY A 289 -13.78 -9.93 -2.08
CA GLY A 289 -14.64 -10.70 -1.16
C GLY A 289 -14.84 -12.17 -1.55
N GLY A 290 -14.86 -13.03 -0.53
CA GLY A 290 -14.84 -14.49 -0.65
C GLY A 290 -13.99 -15.10 0.46
N GLY A 291 -13.87 -16.42 0.48
CA GLY A 291 -12.78 -17.09 1.21
C GLY A 291 -11.44 -16.95 0.47
N THR A 292 -10.38 -17.52 1.04
CA THR A 292 -9.01 -17.43 0.49
C THR A 292 -8.46 -18.84 0.29
N ASP A 293 -7.97 -19.16 -0.92
CA ASP A 293 -7.26 -20.42 -1.23
C ASP A 293 -5.87 -20.11 -1.79
N ILE A 294 -4.91 -19.95 -0.88
CA ILE A 294 -3.52 -19.57 -1.22
C ILE A 294 -2.84 -20.75 -1.93
N ASN A 295 -3.04 -21.99 -1.47
CA ASN A 295 -2.48 -23.18 -2.11
C ASN A 295 -2.84 -23.27 -3.60
N ARG A 296 -4.11 -23.05 -3.96
CA ARG A 296 -4.56 -23.09 -5.36
C ARG A 296 -3.93 -21.98 -6.19
N ALA A 297 -3.83 -20.77 -5.65
CA ALA A 297 -3.17 -19.65 -6.32
C ALA A 297 -1.69 -19.96 -6.58
N LEU A 298 -0.98 -20.47 -5.57
CA LEU A 298 0.41 -20.89 -5.70
C LEU A 298 0.60 -22.06 -6.68
N ALA A 299 -0.35 -22.99 -6.74
CA ALA A 299 -0.34 -24.09 -7.73
C ALA A 299 -0.42 -23.54 -9.16
N HIS A 300 -1.31 -22.57 -9.38
CA HIS A 300 -1.41 -21.89 -10.66
C HIS A 300 -0.11 -21.17 -11.01
N CYS A 301 0.43 -20.35 -10.10
CA CYS A 301 1.69 -19.65 -10.29
C CYS A 301 2.83 -20.62 -10.62
N GLN A 302 2.99 -21.69 -9.84
CA GLN A 302 4.02 -22.72 -10.04
C GLN A 302 3.94 -23.35 -11.44
N SER A 303 2.74 -23.63 -11.95
CA SER A 303 2.54 -24.22 -13.29
C SER A 303 3.02 -23.31 -14.44
N LYS A 304 3.10 -21.99 -14.20
CA LYS A 304 3.52 -21.01 -15.20
C LYS A 304 5.02 -20.76 -15.17
N ILE A 305 5.71 -21.05 -14.06
CA ILE A 305 7.15 -20.77 -13.89
C ILE A 305 7.95 -21.64 -14.86
N THR A 306 8.66 -21.00 -15.78
CA THR A 306 9.51 -21.70 -16.78
C THR A 306 10.99 -21.66 -16.42
N ARG A 307 11.43 -20.65 -15.65
CA ARG A 307 12.84 -20.44 -15.28
C ARG A 307 12.96 -20.17 -13.79
N PRO A 308 12.87 -21.19 -12.93
CA PRO A 308 12.89 -21.03 -11.48
C PRO A 308 14.03 -20.16 -10.95
N ALA A 309 15.25 -20.37 -11.44
CA ALA A 309 16.43 -19.64 -10.99
C ALA A 309 16.42 -18.12 -11.31
N ASP A 310 15.57 -17.68 -12.23
CA ASP A 310 15.42 -16.29 -12.66
C ASP A 310 14.04 -15.71 -12.27
N THR A 311 13.26 -16.45 -11.48
CA THR A 311 11.89 -16.07 -11.07
C THR A 311 11.85 -15.59 -9.63
N VAL A 312 11.17 -14.46 -9.42
CA VAL A 312 10.74 -13.97 -8.11
C VAL A 312 9.23 -14.13 -8.01
N VAL A 313 8.75 -14.79 -6.97
CA VAL A 313 7.32 -14.88 -6.62
C VAL A 313 7.09 -14.04 -5.39
N VAL A 314 6.16 -13.10 -5.50
CA VAL A 314 5.74 -12.24 -4.39
C VAL A 314 4.29 -12.60 -4.08
N LEU A 315 4.07 -13.24 -2.94
CA LEU A 315 2.74 -13.46 -2.38
C LEU A 315 2.36 -12.24 -1.55
N ILE A 316 1.23 -11.60 -1.85
CA ILE A 316 0.68 -10.47 -1.10
C ILE A 316 -0.63 -10.96 -0.47
N SER A 317 -0.61 -11.32 0.81
CA SER A 317 -1.74 -11.90 1.54
C SER A 317 -1.51 -11.76 3.05
N ASP A 318 -2.58 -11.64 3.83
CA ASP A 318 -2.56 -11.71 5.29
C ASP A 318 -2.32 -13.14 5.82
N LEU A 319 -2.11 -14.12 4.92
CA LEU A 319 -1.78 -15.51 5.17
C LEU A 319 -2.86 -16.31 5.90
N TYR A 320 -4.10 -15.80 5.97
CA TYR A 320 -5.22 -16.61 6.40
C TYR A 320 -5.59 -17.60 5.28
N GLU A 321 -5.12 -18.83 5.41
CA GLU A 321 -5.38 -19.91 4.46
C GLU A 321 -6.73 -20.58 4.76
N GLY A 322 -7.64 -20.54 3.79
CA GLY A 322 -8.88 -21.33 3.80
C GLY A 322 -8.74 -22.69 3.10
N GLY A 323 -7.63 -22.93 2.40
CA GLY A 323 -7.26 -24.19 1.76
C GLY A 323 -6.44 -25.13 2.65
N ILE A 324 -5.61 -25.97 2.02
CA ILE A 324 -4.84 -27.01 2.72
C ILE A 324 -3.44 -26.48 3.07
N ARG A 325 -3.28 -26.02 4.32
CA ARG A 325 -2.03 -25.49 4.88
C ARG A 325 -0.77 -26.32 4.54
N ASP A 326 -0.81 -27.62 4.79
CA ASP A 326 0.37 -28.47 4.61
C ASP A 326 0.78 -28.60 3.14
N GLU A 327 -0.18 -28.53 2.21
CA GLU A 327 0.12 -28.50 0.78
C GLU A 327 0.68 -27.15 0.35
N MET A 328 0.13 -26.05 0.87
CA MET A 328 0.68 -24.71 0.64
C MET A 328 2.16 -24.64 1.02
N LEU A 329 2.51 -25.11 2.24
CA LEU A 329 3.89 -25.12 2.73
C LEU A 329 4.81 -26.02 1.90
N LYS A 330 4.34 -27.24 1.54
CA LYS A 330 5.08 -28.14 0.64
C LYS A 330 5.33 -27.50 -0.72
N ARG A 331 4.37 -26.75 -1.24
CA ARG A 331 4.47 -26.06 -2.53
C ARG A 331 5.50 -24.94 -2.50
N VAL A 332 5.47 -24.09 -1.47
CA VAL A 332 6.49 -23.05 -1.27
C VAL A 332 7.88 -23.69 -1.15
N ALA A 333 8.02 -24.76 -0.37
CA ALA A 333 9.28 -25.49 -0.25
C ALA A 333 9.77 -26.03 -1.60
N ALA A 334 8.88 -26.60 -2.43
CA ALA A 334 9.22 -27.09 -3.76
C ALA A 334 9.65 -25.97 -4.72
N MET A 335 8.93 -24.84 -4.74
CA MET A 335 9.30 -23.67 -5.54
C MET A 335 10.68 -23.15 -5.15
N LYS A 336 10.95 -23.03 -3.84
CA LYS A 336 12.26 -22.62 -3.33
C LYS A 336 13.37 -23.60 -3.67
N ALA A 337 13.13 -24.91 -3.50
CA ALA A 337 14.09 -25.95 -3.86
C ALA A 337 14.44 -25.92 -5.35
N SER A 338 13.50 -25.50 -6.21
CA SER A 338 13.75 -25.32 -7.65
C SER A 338 14.57 -24.06 -7.99
N GLY A 339 14.78 -23.15 -7.04
CA GLY A 339 15.60 -21.94 -7.21
C GLY A 339 14.82 -20.63 -7.29
N VAL A 340 13.49 -20.67 -7.15
CA VAL A 340 12.62 -19.48 -7.10
C VAL A 340 12.94 -18.64 -5.86
N GLN A 341 13.02 -17.32 -6.03
CA GLN A 341 13.03 -16.40 -4.89
C GLN A 341 11.58 -16.16 -4.47
N PHE A 342 11.23 -16.56 -3.25
CA PHE A 342 9.87 -16.44 -2.73
C PHE A 342 9.82 -15.40 -1.60
N ILE A 343 8.89 -14.46 -1.69
CA ILE A 343 8.67 -13.39 -0.71
C ILE A 343 7.19 -13.39 -0.34
N ALA A 344 6.87 -13.37 0.96
CA ALA A 344 5.52 -13.14 1.44
C ALA A 344 5.41 -11.73 2.03
N LEU A 345 4.51 -10.93 1.49
CA LEU A 345 4.17 -9.60 1.97
C LEU A 345 2.81 -9.67 2.66
N LEU A 346 2.80 -9.43 3.96
CA LEU A 346 1.60 -9.49 4.81
C LEU A 346 0.61 -8.37 4.46
N ALA A 347 1.16 -7.23 4.05
CA ALA A 347 0.45 -6.17 3.35
C ALA A 347 1.42 -5.34 2.54
N LEU A 348 0.85 -4.67 1.54
CA LEU A 348 1.49 -3.64 0.76
C LEU A 348 0.71 -2.33 0.91
N SER A 349 0.77 -1.73 2.09
CA SER A 349 -0.01 -0.53 2.46
C SER A 349 0.75 0.38 3.42
N ASP A 350 0.36 1.65 3.45
CA ASP A 350 0.92 2.65 4.38
C ASP A 350 0.33 2.55 5.81
N GLU A 351 -0.68 1.70 6.03
CA GLU A 351 -1.46 1.66 7.29
C GLU A 351 -0.87 0.80 8.42
N GLY A 352 0.36 0.29 8.27
CA GLY A 352 1.01 -0.56 9.27
C GLY A 352 0.56 -2.03 9.24
N ALA A 353 1.07 -2.85 10.17
CA ALA A 353 0.95 -4.30 10.13
C ALA A 353 -0.51 -4.77 10.27
N PRO A 354 -1.10 -5.43 9.25
CA PRO A 354 -2.44 -6.01 9.34
C PRO A 354 -2.51 -7.10 10.41
N ALA A 355 -3.72 -7.52 10.76
CA ALA A 355 -3.90 -8.84 11.37
C ALA A 355 -3.47 -9.89 10.34
N TYR A 356 -2.57 -10.80 10.72
CA TYR A 356 -2.09 -11.88 9.86
C TYR A 356 -1.94 -13.16 10.66
N ASP A 357 -1.90 -14.29 9.96
CA ASP A 357 -1.67 -15.59 10.58
C ASP A 357 -0.19 -15.78 10.94
N ARG A 358 0.11 -15.70 12.25
CA ARG A 358 1.46 -15.82 12.79
C ARG A 358 2.05 -17.22 12.62
N ASP A 359 1.21 -18.26 12.65
CA ASP A 359 1.67 -19.65 12.54
C ASP A 359 2.05 -19.97 11.09
N HIS A 360 1.30 -19.46 10.12
CA HIS A 360 1.66 -19.52 8.71
C HIS A 360 2.92 -18.69 8.40
N ALA A 361 3.00 -17.45 8.91
CA ALA A 361 4.19 -16.62 8.74
C ALA A 361 5.46 -17.28 9.30
N ALA A 362 5.38 -17.86 10.51
CA ALA A 362 6.50 -18.56 11.13
C ALA A 362 6.89 -19.82 10.34
N ALA A 363 5.92 -20.58 9.84
CA ALA A 363 6.18 -21.76 9.00
C ALA A 363 6.86 -21.39 7.67
N LEU A 364 6.43 -20.31 7.01
CA LEU A 364 7.10 -19.80 5.81
C LEU A 364 8.52 -19.33 6.12
N ALA A 365 8.73 -18.62 7.22
CA ALA A 365 10.05 -18.16 7.65
C ALA A 365 10.99 -19.35 7.92
N ALA A 366 10.51 -20.44 8.52
CA ALA A 366 11.28 -21.67 8.73
C ALA A 366 11.71 -22.34 7.40
N LEU A 367 10.92 -22.16 6.34
CA LEU A 367 11.28 -22.56 4.97
C LEU A 367 12.22 -21.54 4.28
N GLY A 368 12.59 -20.47 4.98
CA GLY A 368 13.37 -19.33 4.50
C GLY A 368 12.61 -18.40 3.56
N ALA A 369 11.28 -18.48 3.50
CA ALA A 369 10.42 -17.54 2.79
C ALA A 369 10.05 -16.42 3.78
N PRO A 370 10.73 -15.27 3.75
CA PRO A 370 10.46 -14.21 4.71
C PRO A 370 9.04 -13.66 4.51
N ALA A 371 8.33 -13.51 5.63
CA ALA A 371 6.98 -12.96 5.71
C ALA A 371 7.02 -11.67 6.54
N PHE A 372 6.68 -10.53 5.93
CA PHE A 372 6.71 -9.23 6.62
C PHE A 372 5.76 -8.22 5.95
N ALA A 373 5.37 -7.17 6.68
CA ALA A 373 4.63 -6.05 6.11
C ALA A 373 5.57 -5.07 5.42
N CYS A 374 5.16 -4.51 4.30
CA CYS A 374 5.97 -3.58 3.52
C CYS A 374 5.16 -2.34 3.16
N THR A 375 5.70 -1.15 3.42
CA THR A 375 5.11 0.05 2.84
C THR A 375 5.46 0.11 1.35
N PRO A 376 4.58 0.64 0.49
CA PRO A 376 4.82 0.79 -0.95
C PRO A 376 6.18 1.43 -1.29
N ASP A 377 6.65 2.40 -0.51
CA ASP A 377 7.93 3.07 -0.75
C ASP A 377 9.17 2.15 -0.59
N LEU A 378 9.07 1.04 0.17
CA LEU A 378 10.14 0.06 0.33
C LEU A 378 10.10 -1.08 -0.70
N PHE A 379 8.95 -1.30 -1.35
CA PHE A 379 8.76 -2.41 -2.29
C PHE A 379 9.82 -2.46 -3.40
N PRO A 380 10.26 -1.35 -4.03
CA PRO A 380 11.31 -1.37 -5.04
C PRO A 380 12.65 -1.93 -4.56
N GLU A 381 13.03 -1.65 -3.31
CA GLU A 381 14.30 -2.10 -2.73
C GLU A 381 14.26 -3.60 -2.42
N ILE A 382 13.13 -4.10 -1.94
CA ILE A 382 12.90 -5.53 -1.70
C ILE A 382 12.97 -6.30 -3.01
N MET A 383 12.29 -5.80 -4.04
CA MET A 383 12.32 -6.41 -5.37
C MET A 383 13.73 -6.39 -5.97
N ALA A 384 14.48 -5.30 -5.83
CA ALA A 384 15.86 -5.24 -6.26
C ALA A 384 16.75 -6.25 -5.55
N ALA A 385 16.64 -6.35 -4.23
CA ALA A 385 17.38 -7.34 -3.44
C ALA A 385 17.05 -8.78 -3.88
N ALA A 386 15.78 -9.07 -4.13
CA ALA A 386 15.32 -10.38 -4.59
C ALA A 386 15.85 -10.74 -5.99
N LEU A 387 15.79 -9.81 -6.94
CA LEU A 387 16.32 -10.00 -8.29
C LEU A 387 17.83 -10.22 -8.31
N GLU A 388 18.55 -9.61 -7.36
CA GLU A 388 19.99 -9.77 -7.16
C GLU A 388 20.36 -10.98 -6.28
N LYS A 389 19.38 -11.66 -5.67
CA LYS A 389 19.59 -12.73 -4.67
C LYS A 389 20.45 -12.28 -3.48
N ARG A 390 20.28 -11.02 -3.06
CA ARG A 390 20.87 -10.46 -1.84
C ARG A 390 19.92 -10.66 -0.65
N PRO A 391 20.42 -10.58 0.60
CA PRO A 391 19.55 -10.51 1.76
C PRO A 391 18.51 -9.39 1.58
N LEU A 392 17.24 -9.71 1.85
CA LEU A 392 16.15 -8.74 1.73
C LEU A 392 16.28 -7.68 2.83
N PRO A 393 16.02 -6.40 2.52
CA PRO A 393 15.91 -5.36 3.54
C PRO A 393 14.59 -5.53 4.28
N ILE A 394 14.56 -6.49 5.21
CA ILE A 394 13.39 -6.75 6.06
C ILE A 394 13.30 -5.61 7.08
N PRO A 395 12.20 -4.85 7.15
CA PRO A 395 11.97 -3.89 8.23
C PRO A 395 12.06 -4.62 9.58
N ALA A 396 12.73 -4.02 10.57
CA ALA A 396 12.75 -4.59 11.91
C ALA A 396 11.30 -4.72 12.43
N ALA A 397 10.97 -5.90 12.94
CA ALA A 397 9.64 -6.27 13.42
C ALA A 397 9.19 -5.44 14.63
#